data_AF-A0A517PHK6-F1
#
_entry.id   AF-A0A517PHK6-F1
#
_cell.length_a   1.000
_cell.length_b   1.000
_cell.length_c   1.000
_cell.angle_alpha   90.00
_cell.angle_beta   90.00
_cell.angle_gamma   90.00
#
_symmetry.space_group_name_H-M   'P 1'
#
loop_
_entity.id
_entity.type
_entity.pdbx_description
1 polymer ?
#
loop_
_entity_poly.entity_id
_entity_poly.type
_entity_poly.pdbx_seq_one_letter_code
_entity_poly.pdbx_strand_id
1 'polypeptide(L)'
;MKLLTNFWRDEAGLVMSAELVMLGTVGVIGATVGLSAASTAINDEMVEFSHAIRSLDQSYEVQGHTSCRAWTAGSSYRQQDVEKSLADLCGQVEKSNRAVEKKRELKRKAPPTSKELRKKMEAKKRKQQQKKNEA
;
A
#
# COMPACT_ATOMS: atom_id res chain seq x y z
N MET A 1 3.48 -53.28 20.43
CA MET A 1 2.30 -52.40 20.21
C MET A 1 2.09 -51.30 21.28
N LYS A 2 3.01 -51.09 22.24
CA LYS A 2 2.81 -50.07 23.31
C LYS A 2 2.90 -48.62 22.83
N LEU A 3 3.69 -48.36 21.78
CA LEU A 3 3.92 -47.01 21.25
C LEU A 3 2.68 -46.45 20.53
N LEU A 4 1.98 -47.30 19.75
CA LEU A 4 0.73 -46.94 19.07
C LEU A 4 -0.42 -46.70 20.05
N THR A 5 -0.51 -47.48 21.13
CA THR A 5 -1.51 -47.27 22.19
C THR A 5 -1.25 -46.03 23.05
N ASN A 6 0.02 -45.62 23.20
CA ASN A 6 0.36 -44.38 23.90
C ASN A 6 -0.02 -43.16 23.06
N PHE A 7 0.22 -43.20 21.75
CA PHE A 7 -0.19 -42.13 20.83
C PHE A 7 -1.72 -41.98 20.76
N TRP A 8 -2.45 -43.10 20.84
CA TRP A 8 -3.92 -43.12 20.87
C TRP A 8 -4.55 -42.68 22.19
N ARG A 9 -3.76 -42.57 23.27
CA ARG A 9 -4.22 -42.10 24.60
C ARG A 9 -3.66 -40.74 24.98
N ASP A 10 -2.88 -40.12 24.09
CA ASP A 10 -2.31 -38.80 24.31
C ASP A 10 -3.30 -37.70 23.92
N GLU A 11 -4.20 -37.39 24.85
CA GLU A 11 -5.19 -36.30 24.73
C GLU A 11 -4.54 -34.92 24.96
N ALA A 12 -3.38 -34.85 25.61
CA ALA A 12 -2.74 -33.59 25.97
C ALA A 12 -2.07 -32.90 24.76
N GLY A 13 -1.46 -33.68 23.86
CA GLY A 13 -0.79 -33.14 22.67
C GLY A 13 -1.74 -32.59 21.60
N LEU A 14 -2.90 -33.24 21.38
CA LEU A 14 -3.88 -32.83 20.36
C LEU A 14 -4.64 -31.56 20.76
N VAL A 15 -5.02 -31.44 22.03
CA VAL A 15 -5.79 -30.29 22.55
C VAL A 15 -4.95 -29.01 22.57
N MET A 16 -3.70 -29.08 23.05
CA MET A 16 -2.80 -27.91 23.08
C MET A 16 -2.41 -27.45 21.67
N SER A 17 -2.29 -28.38 20.72
CA SER A 17 -1.99 -28.03 19.32
C SER A 17 -3.17 -27.34 18.63
N ALA A 18 -4.41 -27.80 18.88
CA ALA A 18 -5.61 -27.18 18.34
C ALA A 18 -5.84 -25.76 18.91
N GLU A 19 -5.59 -25.57 20.22
CA GLU A 19 -5.72 -24.27 20.89
C GLU A 19 -4.68 -23.26 20.37
N LEU A 20 -3.43 -23.69 20.19
CA LEU A 20 -2.37 -22.83 19.66
C LEU A 20 -2.64 -22.40 18.22
N VAL A 21 -3.20 -23.29 17.39
CA VAL A 21 -3.61 -22.96 16.02
C VAL A 21 -4.77 -21.95 16.03
N MET A 22 -5.78 -22.15 16.88
CA MET A 22 -6.89 -21.20 17.02
C MET A 22 -6.39 -19.82 17.47
N LEU A 23 -5.59 -19.74 18.53
CA LEU A 23 -5.00 -18.47 19.00
C LEU A 23 -4.09 -17.82 17.95
N GLY A 24 -3.30 -18.63 17.23
CA GLY A 24 -2.46 -18.16 16.13
C GLY A 24 -3.28 -17.54 15.00
N THR A 25 -4.38 -18.17 14.58
CA THR A 25 -5.24 -17.63 13.52
C THR A 25 -5.93 -16.33 13.93
N VAL A 26 -6.48 -16.26 15.16
CA VAL A 26 -7.07 -15.03 15.70
C VAL A 26 -6.02 -13.93 15.83
N GLY A 27 -4.82 -14.27 16.29
CA GLY A 27 -3.69 -13.35 16.39
C GLY A 27 -3.26 -12.76 15.05
N VAL A 28 -3.14 -13.60 14.00
CA VAL A 28 -2.76 -13.14 12.66
C VAL A 28 -3.84 -12.23 12.06
N ILE A 29 -5.11 -12.60 12.19
CA ILE A 29 -6.23 -11.77 11.69
C ILE A 29 -6.27 -10.44 12.45
N GLY A 30 -6.19 -10.48 13.78
CA GLY A 30 -6.18 -9.29 14.63
C GLY A 30 -5.01 -8.36 14.34
N ALA A 31 -3.80 -8.90 14.18
CA ALA A 31 -2.61 -8.12 13.82
C ALA A 31 -2.73 -7.51 12.42
N THR A 32 -3.27 -8.26 11.45
CA THR A 32 -3.42 -7.76 10.07
C THR A 32 -4.43 -6.61 10.00
N VAL A 33 -5.59 -6.77 10.63
CA VAL A 33 -6.63 -5.72 10.66
C VAL A 33 -6.18 -4.54 11.51
N GLY A 34 -5.58 -4.79 12.67
CA GLY A 34 -5.05 -3.74 13.55
C GLY A 34 -3.96 -2.90 12.88
N LEU A 35 -3.02 -3.54 12.19
CA LEU A 35 -1.98 -2.83 11.43
C LEU A 35 -2.59 -2.03 10.27
N SER A 36 -3.58 -2.58 9.57
CA SER A 36 -4.29 -1.85 8.51
C SER A 36 -4.99 -0.62 9.08
N ALA A 37 -5.70 -0.75 10.20
CA ALA A 37 -6.40 0.37 10.83
C ALA A 37 -5.44 1.44 11.34
N ALA A 38 -4.33 1.06 11.96
CA ALA A 38 -3.29 1.99 12.39
C ALA A 38 -2.67 2.75 11.22
N SER A 39 -2.40 2.05 10.11
CA SER A 39 -1.88 2.70 8.90
C SER A 39 -2.87 3.69 8.29
N THR A 40 -4.16 3.38 8.28
CA THR A 40 -5.19 4.30 7.79
C THR A 40 -5.29 5.52 8.70
N ALA A 41 -5.35 5.34 10.01
CA ALA A 41 -5.43 6.44 10.97
C ALA A 41 -4.24 7.41 10.86
N ILE A 42 -3.02 6.89 10.76
CA ILE A 42 -1.82 7.73 10.59
C ILE A 42 -1.88 8.51 9.28
N ASN A 43 -2.31 7.88 8.18
CA ASN A 43 -2.44 8.57 6.91
C ASN A 43 -3.49 9.69 6.95
N ASP A 44 -4.62 9.45 7.62
CA ASP A 44 -5.68 10.46 7.77
C ASP A 44 -5.19 11.68 8.56
N GLU A 45 -4.44 11.46 9.65
CA GLU A 45 -3.81 12.54 10.41
C GLU A 45 -2.74 13.30 9.59
N MET A 46 -2.00 12.60 8.72
CA MET A 46 -1.05 13.24 7.81
C MET A 46 -1.74 14.08 6.73
N VAL A 47 -2.93 13.69 6.28
CA VAL A 47 -3.76 14.49 5.37
C VAL A 47 -4.21 15.77 6.07
N GLU A 48 -4.70 15.66 7.31
CA GLU A 48 -5.12 16.83 8.09
C GLU A 48 -3.93 17.75 8.41
N PHE A 49 -2.78 17.19 8.76
CA PHE A 49 -1.54 17.95 8.92
C PHE A 49 -1.16 18.72 7.65
N SER A 50 -1.36 18.10 6.47
CA SER A 50 -1.10 18.75 5.18
C SER A 50 -2.07 19.90 4.92
N HIS A 51 -3.34 19.76 5.32
CA HIS A 51 -4.33 20.82 5.25
C HIS A 51 -3.97 21.99 6.18
N ALA A 52 -3.56 21.69 7.41
CA ALA A 52 -3.11 22.69 8.38
C ALA A 52 -1.91 23.51 7.85
N ILE A 53 -0.87 22.85 7.32
CA ILE A 53 0.29 23.54 6.72
C ILE A 53 -0.15 24.45 5.56
N ARG A 54 -1.09 23.99 4.72
CA ARG A 54 -1.57 24.74 3.56
C ARG A 54 -2.52 25.88 3.91
N SER A 55 -3.10 25.85 5.11
CA SER A 55 -3.91 26.94 5.66
C SER A 55 -3.08 28.12 6.19
N LEU A 56 -1.78 27.90 6.43
CA LEU A 56 -0.86 28.98 6.77
C LEU A 56 -0.65 29.92 5.58
N ASP A 57 -0.39 31.18 5.88
CA ASP A 57 0.03 32.17 4.89
C ASP A 57 1.51 31.98 4.54
N GLN A 58 1.78 31.50 3.33
CA GLN A 58 3.11 31.33 2.74
C GLN A 58 3.43 32.47 1.75
N SER A 59 2.67 33.57 1.82
CA SER A 59 2.98 34.77 1.06
C SER A 59 4.26 35.42 1.59
N TYR A 60 5.06 35.97 0.68
CA TYR A 60 6.25 36.73 1.06
C TYR A 60 6.42 37.95 0.16
N GLU A 61 7.11 38.95 0.68
CA GLU A 61 7.52 40.13 -0.06
C GLU A 61 8.96 40.50 0.33
N VAL A 62 9.83 40.59 -0.67
CA VAL A 62 11.20 41.07 -0.58
C VAL A 62 11.25 42.39 -1.34
N GLN A 63 11.48 43.48 -0.61
CA GLN A 63 11.55 44.80 -1.20
C GLN A 63 12.83 44.99 -2.01
N GLY A 64 12.69 45.67 -3.16
CA GLY A 64 13.82 46.11 -3.95
C GLY A 64 14.53 47.30 -3.31
N HIS A 65 15.85 47.39 -3.46
CA HIS A 65 16.63 48.49 -2.90
C HIS A 65 16.91 49.56 -3.97
N THR A 66 16.69 50.83 -3.63
CA THR A 66 17.05 51.99 -4.47
C THR A 66 18.24 52.71 -3.84
N SER A 67 19.27 53.05 -4.61
CA SER A 67 20.33 53.97 -4.15
C SER A 67 20.88 54.81 -5.30
N CYS A 68 20.89 56.13 -5.13
CA CYS A 68 21.27 57.12 -6.15
C CYS A 68 20.59 56.85 -7.50
N ARG A 69 21.30 56.25 -8.46
CA ARG A 69 20.84 55.91 -9.83
C ARG A 69 20.75 54.40 -10.08
N ALA A 70 20.96 53.59 -9.04
CA ALA A 70 20.86 52.13 -9.10
C ALA A 70 19.57 51.66 -8.42
N TRP A 71 18.96 50.65 -9.00
CA TRP A 71 17.79 49.99 -8.43
C TRP A 71 17.88 48.49 -8.62
N THR A 72 17.42 47.74 -7.62
CA THR A 72 17.21 46.30 -7.68
C THR A 72 15.72 46.02 -7.58
N ALA A 73 15.20 45.18 -8.47
CA ALA A 73 13.82 44.73 -8.39
C ALA A 73 13.58 43.92 -7.12
N GLY A 74 12.44 44.17 -6.47
CA GLY A 74 11.94 43.29 -5.42
C GLY A 74 11.33 42.01 -5.99
N SER A 75 10.94 41.09 -5.12
CA SER A 75 10.14 39.91 -5.47
C SER A 75 9.03 39.72 -4.46
N SER A 76 7.88 39.23 -4.90
CA SER A 76 6.81 38.85 -4.00
C SER A 76 6.06 37.64 -4.54
N TYR A 77 5.47 36.89 -3.61
CA TYR A 77 4.54 35.84 -3.89
C TYR A 77 3.33 36.01 -2.97
N ARG A 78 2.13 36.01 -3.55
CA ARG A 78 0.90 35.87 -2.78
C ARG A 78 0.38 34.47 -2.95
N GLN A 79 0.19 33.80 -1.82
CA GLN A 79 -0.48 32.51 -1.80
C GLN A 79 -1.94 32.68 -2.24
N GLN A 80 -2.43 31.66 -2.95
CA GLN A 80 -3.82 31.56 -3.35
C GLN A 80 -4.72 31.26 -2.14
N ASP A 81 -5.99 31.69 -2.20
CA ASP A 81 -6.98 31.43 -1.14
C ASP A 81 -6.96 29.97 -0.67
N VAL A 82 -7.02 29.76 0.64
CA VAL A 82 -6.92 28.44 1.28
C VAL A 82 -7.92 27.45 0.67
N GLU A 83 -9.17 27.86 0.45
CA GLU A 83 -10.22 27.00 -0.12
C GLU A 83 -9.85 26.48 -1.52
N LYS A 84 -9.37 27.36 -2.40
CA LYS A 84 -8.92 26.97 -3.75
C LYS A 84 -7.68 26.08 -3.67
N SER A 85 -6.76 26.42 -2.78
CA SER A 85 -5.53 25.69 -2.54
C SER A 85 -5.80 24.25 -2.08
N LEU A 86 -6.78 24.04 -1.19
CA LEU A 86 -7.22 22.72 -0.73
C LEU A 86 -7.95 21.93 -1.81
N ALA A 87 -8.82 22.59 -2.59
CA ALA A 87 -9.51 21.96 -3.72
C ALA A 87 -8.52 21.44 -4.78
N ASP A 88 -7.49 22.22 -5.09
CA ASP A 88 -6.43 21.81 -6.03
C ASP A 88 -5.65 20.60 -5.52
N LEU A 89 -5.37 20.54 -4.20
CA LEU A 89 -4.72 19.39 -3.58
C LEU A 89 -5.59 18.13 -3.69
N CYS A 90 -6.88 18.23 -3.36
CA CYS A 90 -7.84 17.13 -3.49
C CYS A 90 -7.90 16.62 -4.94
N GLY A 91 -7.95 17.54 -5.91
CA GLY A 91 -7.93 17.19 -7.34
C GLY A 91 -6.65 16.48 -7.78
N GLN A 92 -5.49 16.80 -7.20
CA GLN A 92 -4.23 16.09 -7.45
C GLN A 92 -4.22 14.67 -6.86
N VAL A 93 -4.77 14.50 -5.65
CA VAL A 93 -4.91 13.19 -5.01
C VAL A 93 -5.82 12.29 -5.84
N GLU A 94 -6.97 12.80 -6.29
CA GLU A 94 -7.88 12.04 -7.16
C GLU A 94 -7.21 11.60 -8.47
N LYS A 95 -6.49 12.51 -9.15
CA LYS A 95 -5.75 12.19 -10.37
C LYS A 95 -4.72 11.08 -10.13
N SER A 96 -4.03 11.14 -9.00
CA SER A 96 -3.06 10.13 -8.59
C SER A 96 -3.72 8.78 -8.34
N ASN A 97 -4.85 8.75 -7.63
CA ASN A 97 -5.62 7.53 -7.39
C ASN A 97 -6.15 6.91 -8.69
N ARG A 98 -6.73 7.72 -9.58
CA ARG A 98 -7.18 7.26 -10.91
C ARG A 98 -6.03 6.71 -11.76
N ALA A 99 -4.84 7.31 -11.69
CA ALA A 99 -3.66 6.80 -12.39
C ALA A 99 -3.20 5.43 -11.84
N VAL A 100 -3.28 5.24 -10.53
CA VAL A 100 -2.99 3.94 -9.88
C VAL A 100 -4.02 2.89 -10.30
N GLU A 101 -5.31 3.22 -10.28
CA GLU A 101 -6.37 2.32 -10.73
C GLU A 101 -6.20 1.92 -12.20
N LYS A 102 -5.95 2.90 -13.07
CA LYS A 102 -5.69 2.64 -14.50
C LYS A 102 -4.48 1.72 -14.70
N LYS A 103 -3.40 1.91 -13.92
CA LYS A 103 -2.24 0.99 -13.92
C LYS A 103 -2.61 -0.41 -13.44
N ARG A 104 -3.44 -0.54 -12.41
CA ARG A 104 -3.93 -1.84 -11.90
C ARG A 104 -4.79 -2.54 -12.95
N GLU A 105 -5.67 -1.82 -13.65
CA GLU A 105 -6.48 -2.37 -14.75
C GLU A 105 -5.63 -2.83 -15.93
N LEU A 106 -4.66 -2.02 -16.36
CA LEU A 106 -3.73 -2.38 -17.42
C LEU A 106 -2.97 -3.67 -17.08
N LYS A 107 -2.52 -3.82 -15.83
CA LYS A 107 -1.89 -5.07 -15.35
C LYS A 107 -2.84 -6.27 -15.39
N ARG A 108 -4.13 -6.07 -15.09
CA ARG A 108 -5.15 -7.14 -15.17
C ARG A 108 -5.46 -7.56 -16.61
N LYS A 109 -5.49 -6.60 -17.54
CA LYS A 109 -5.82 -6.80 -18.97
C LYS A 109 -4.61 -7.21 -19.82
N ALA A 110 -3.39 -7.12 -19.28
CA ALA A 110 -2.17 -7.45 -20.02
C ALA A 110 -2.12 -8.95 -20.35
N PRO A 111 -1.81 -9.34 -21.61
CA PRO A 111 -1.58 -10.74 -21.95
C PRO A 111 -0.37 -11.28 -21.18
N PRO A 112 -0.34 -12.59 -20.85
CA PRO A 112 0.76 -13.18 -20.10
C PRO A 112 2.07 -12.96 -20.85
N THR A 113 3.08 -12.56 -20.10
CA THR A 113 4.40 -12.24 -20.66
C THR A 113 4.98 -13.49 -21.35
N SER A 114 5.80 -13.35 -22.39
CA SER A 114 6.41 -14.51 -23.09
C SER A 114 7.11 -15.50 -22.15
N LYS A 115 7.67 -15.01 -21.04
CA LYS A 115 8.23 -15.83 -19.94
C LYS A 115 7.19 -16.64 -19.19
N GLU A 116 6.01 -16.09 -18.91
CA GLU A 116 4.88 -16.82 -18.29
C GLU A 116 4.30 -17.88 -19.24
N LEU A 117 4.19 -17.59 -20.53
CA LEU A 117 3.75 -18.55 -21.54
C LEU A 117 4.71 -19.76 -21.63
N ARG A 118 6.03 -19.50 -21.66
CA ARG A 118 7.05 -20.56 -21.61
C ARG A 118 6.92 -21.42 -20.35
N LYS A 119 6.80 -20.80 -19.18
CA LYS A 119 6.65 -21.51 -17.89
C LYS A 119 5.36 -22.34 -17.84
N LYS A 120 4.26 -21.84 -18.41
CA LYS A 120 2.99 -22.60 -18.54
C LYS A 120 3.11 -23.78 -19.50
N MET A 121 3.83 -23.64 -20.61
CA MET A 121 4.10 -24.75 -21.53
C MET A 121 4.97 -25.84 -20.89
N GLU A 122 6.04 -25.46 -20.18
CA GLU A 122 6.89 -26.40 -19.45
C GLU A 122 6.12 -27.13 -18.34
N ALA A 123 5.27 -26.41 -17.59
CA ALA A 123 4.41 -27.01 -16.59
C ALA A 123 3.39 -27.99 -17.19
N LYS A 124 2.80 -27.67 -18.36
CA LYS A 124 1.94 -28.60 -19.11
C LYS A 124 2.71 -29.85 -19.55
N LYS A 125 3.92 -29.68 -20.11
CA LYS A 125 4.77 -30.82 -20.51
C LYS A 125 5.09 -31.73 -19.34
N ARG A 126 5.47 -31.18 -18.19
CA ARG A 126 5.75 -31.96 -16.96
C ARG A 126 4.52 -32.76 -16.48
N LYS A 127 3.34 -32.15 -16.45
CA LYS A 127 2.09 -32.84 -16.07
C LYS A 127 1.72 -33.96 -17.06
N GLN A 128 1.95 -33.73 -18.35
CA GLN A 128 1.65 -34.72 -19.39
C GLN A 128 2.62 -35.90 -19.35
N GLN A 129 3.87 -35.66 -18.96
CA GLN A 129 4.89 -36.70 -18.79
C GLN A 129 4.67 -37.52 -17.51
N GLN A 130 4.25 -36.90 -16.41
CA GLN A 130 3.83 -37.63 -15.20
C GLN A 130 2.66 -38.58 -15.47
N LYS A 131 1.61 -38.11 -16.17
CA LYS A 131 0.48 -38.97 -16.56
C LYS A 131 0.85 -40.14 -17.45
N LYS A 132 1.94 -40.02 -18.23
CA LYS A 132 2.44 -41.10 -19.10
C LYS A 132 3.27 -42.13 -18.35
N ASN A 133 3.80 -41.79 -17.18
CA ASN A 133 4.59 -42.69 -16.33
C ASN A 133 3.73 -43.42 -15.28
N GLU A 134 2.50 -42.94 -15.07
CA GLU A 134 1.50 -43.52 -14.14
C GLU A 134 0.53 -44.49 -14.83
N ALA A 135 0.63 -44.68 -16.16
CA ALA A 135 -0.14 -45.60 -16.97
C ALA A 135 0.79 -46.62 -17.63
#